data_AF-A0AAD7EDJ2-F1
#
_entry.id   AF-A0AAD7EDJ2-F1
#
_cell.length_a   1.000
_cell.length_b   1.000
_cell.length_c   1.000
_cell.angle_alpha   90.00
_cell.angle_beta   90.00
_cell.angle_gamma   90.00
#
_symmetry.space_group_name_H-M   'P 1'
#
loop_
_entity.id
_entity.type
_entity.pdbx_description
1 polymer ?
#
loop_
_entity_poly.entity_id
_entity_poly.type
_entity_poly.pdbx_seq_one_letter_code
_entity_poly.pdbx_strand_id
1 'polypeptide(L)'
;GCDQTYIVKSGDTCSSIESQIGISDAQLHALNPTIDSGCTNLSVDQALCVSGSGCAQKYVVVSGDTCSAIESHYSVSDALLHALNPAINSGCTNLFVGQTLCLSGGCAQTYTVVSGDTCSAIASNTGVSDAQLHALNPAINSGCTSMFRILFTVYVIFAEYFSPDLSVGQTLCLSGGGSGCAQTYTVVSGDTCSAIESHHSITDTQLHALNPSINSGCTSMFPFHLSSQYVLSVFTRSKCRPNSLCLNFEPPS
;
A
#
# COMPACT_ATOMS: atom_id res chain seq x y z
N GLY A 1 -17.16 -11.28 -8.59
CA GLY A 1 -17.49 -11.57 -9.97
C GLY A 1 -16.45 -12.54 -10.43
N CYS A 2 -16.49 -12.89 -11.71
CA CYS A 2 -15.46 -13.75 -12.27
C CYS A 2 -14.54 -12.97 -13.21
N ASP A 3 -13.25 -12.92 -12.91
CA ASP A 3 -12.24 -12.32 -13.79
C ASP A 3 -11.80 -13.28 -14.90
N GLN A 4 -11.84 -14.58 -14.63
CA GLN A 4 -11.46 -15.60 -15.61
C GLN A 4 -12.39 -16.80 -15.52
N THR A 5 -12.95 -17.15 -16.66
CA THR A 5 -13.78 -18.34 -16.83
C THR A 5 -13.03 -19.45 -17.55
N TYR A 6 -13.34 -20.68 -17.18
CA TYR A 6 -12.97 -21.89 -17.89
C TYR A 6 -14.24 -22.50 -18.50
N ILE A 7 -14.19 -22.88 -19.77
CA ILE A 7 -15.32 -23.55 -20.45
C ILE A 7 -15.07 -25.04 -20.40
N VAL A 8 -15.97 -25.77 -19.72
CA VAL A 8 -15.90 -27.23 -19.54
C VAL A 8 -15.94 -27.93 -20.90
N LYS A 9 -14.97 -28.81 -21.13
CA LYS A 9 -14.84 -29.64 -22.33
C LYS A 9 -15.23 -31.08 -22.04
N SER A 10 -15.49 -31.83 -23.10
CA SER A 10 -15.72 -33.27 -22.98
C SER A 10 -14.51 -33.97 -22.38
N GLY A 11 -14.73 -34.73 -21.30
CA GLY A 11 -13.68 -35.46 -20.58
C GLY A 11 -13.06 -34.72 -19.40
N ASP A 12 -13.44 -33.46 -19.17
CA ASP A 12 -12.94 -32.71 -18.02
C ASP A 12 -13.50 -33.25 -16.70
N THR A 13 -12.63 -33.25 -15.68
CA THR A 13 -12.95 -33.42 -14.26
C THR A 13 -12.47 -32.20 -13.49
N CYS A 14 -13.01 -31.93 -12.29
CA CYS A 14 -12.50 -30.84 -11.43
C CYS A 14 -10.98 -30.92 -11.26
N SER A 15 -10.44 -32.10 -10.95
CA SER A 15 -8.99 -32.29 -10.79
C SER A 15 -8.19 -31.96 -12.06
N SER A 16 -8.70 -32.28 -13.26
CA SER A 16 -8.03 -31.92 -14.50
C SER A 16 -8.04 -30.41 -14.77
N ILE A 17 -9.16 -29.73 -14.44
CA ILE A 17 -9.32 -28.28 -14.60
C ILE A 17 -8.44 -27.56 -13.58
N GLU A 18 -8.50 -27.94 -12.31
CA GLU A 18 -7.68 -27.44 -11.20
C GLU A 18 -6.20 -27.52 -11.53
N SER A 19 -5.73 -28.69 -11.98
CA SER A 19 -4.34 -28.87 -12.36
C SER A 19 -3.95 -28.03 -13.56
N GLN A 20 -4.85 -27.83 -14.52
CA GLN A 20 -4.58 -27.01 -15.70
C GLN A 20 -4.49 -25.52 -15.36
N ILE A 21 -5.35 -25.05 -14.46
CA ILE A 21 -5.46 -23.62 -14.13
C ILE A 21 -4.57 -23.22 -12.95
N GLY A 22 -4.18 -24.17 -12.11
CA GLY A 22 -3.40 -23.90 -10.90
C GLY A 22 -4.27 -23.35 -9.77
N ILE A 23 -5.43 -23.96 -9.54
CA ILE A 23 -6.32 -23.64 -8.40
C ILE A 23 -6.63 -24.90 -7.60
N SER A 24 -7.01 -24.73 -6.34
CA SER A 24 -7.35 -25.85 -5.46
C SER A 24 -8.78 -26.28 -5.64
N ASP A 25 -9.10 -27.53 -5.29
CA ASP A 25 -10.47 -28.02 -5.18
C ASP A 25 -11.34 -27.07 -4.33
N ALA A 26 -10.84 -26.68 -3.16
CA ALA A 26 -11.51 -25.71 -2.30
C ALA A 26 -11.70 -24.33 -2.97
N GLN A 27 -10.74 -23.85 -3.77
CA GLN A 27 -10.88 -22.60 -4.53
C GLN A 27 -11.93 -22.74 -5.64
N LEU A 28 -11.94 -23.84 -6.37
CA LEU A 28 -12.90 -24.09 -7.44
C LEU A 28 -14.32 -24.16 -6.87
N HIS A 29 -14.54 -24.89 -5.77
CA HIS A 29 -15.82 -24.96 -5.08
C HIS A 29 -16.26 -23.64 -4.46
N ALA A 30 -15.33 -22.86 -3.89
CA ALA A 30 -15.63 -21.55 -3.35
C ALA A 30 -16.12 -20.57 -4.44
N LEU A 31 -15.54 -20.64 -5.64
CA LEU A 31 -15.93 -19.82 -6.79
C LEU A 31 -17.17 -20.33 -7.51
N ASN A 32 -17.50 -21.62 -7.34
CA ASN A 32 -18.61 -22.29 -8.04
C ASN A 32 -19.43 -23.13 -7.06
N PRO A 33 -20.18 -22.50 -6.14
CA PRO A 33 -20.87 -23.21 -5.06
C PRO A 33 -21.97 -24.17 -5.52
N THR A 34 -22.33 -24.15 -6.81
CA THR A 34 -23.26 -25.09 -7.42
C THR A 34 -22.62 -26.42 -7.82
N ILE A 35 -21.29 -26.52 -7.89
CA ILE A 35 -20.60 -27.79 -8.16
C ILE A 35 -20.67 -28.66 -6.89
N ASP A 36 -21.15 -29.89 -7.04
CA ASP A 36 -21.22 -30.84 -5.92
C ASP A 36 -19.82 -31.32 -5.50
N SER A 37 -19.65 -31.78 -4.27
CA SER A 37 -18.36 -32.22 -3.73
C SER A 37 -17.72 -33.40 -4.47
N GLY A 38 -18.48 -34.12 -5.29
CA GLY A 38 -17.96 -35.21 -6.14
C GLY A 38 -17.58 -34.74 -7.53
N CYS A 39 -17.79 -33.46 -7.85
CA CYS A 39 -17.68 -32.88 -9.18
C CYS A 39 -18.46 -33.66 -10.25
N THR A 40 -19.59 -34.26 -9.89
CA THR A 40 -20.35 -35.14 -10.79
C THR A 40 -21.36 -34.41 -11.68
N ASN A 41 -21.59 -33.13 -11.40
CA ASN A 41 -22.59 -32.31 -12.08
C ASN A 41 -22.02 -31.30 -13.09
N LEU A 42 -20.77 -31.48 -13.54
CA LEU A 42 -20.21 -30.67 -14.63
C LEU A 42 -20.91 -30.96 -15.96
N SER A 43 -21.25 -29.91 -16.70
CA SER A 43 -21.82 -29.99 -18.04
C SER A 43 -20.84 -29.44 -19.07
N VAL A 44 -20.74 -30.07 -20.25
CA VAL A 44 -19.95 -29.50 -21.37
C VAL A 44 -20.49 -28.11 -21.73
N ASP A 45 -19.58 -27.20 -22.07
CA ASP A 45 -19.82 -25.77 -22.34
C ASP A 45 -20.27 -24.93 -21.12
N GLN A 46 -20.36 -25.53 -19.94
CA GLN A 46 -20.55 -24.79 -18.70
C GLN A 46 -19.34 -23.87 -18.46
N ALA A 47 -19.61 -22.60 -18.17
CA ALA A 47 -18.58 -21.67 -17.73
C ALA A 47 -18.37 -21.80 -16.21
N LEU A 48 -17.17 -22.20 -15.81
CA LEU A 48 -16.73 -22.20 -14.42
C LEU A 48 -15.91 -20.97 -14.13
N CYS A 49 -16.12 -20.37 -12.96
CA CYS A 49 -15.24 -19.32 -12.49
C CYS A 49 -13.95 -19.91 -11.93
N VAL A 50 -12.81 -19.54 -12.50
CA VAL A 50 -11.50 -20.06 -12.09
C VAL A 50 -10.56 -18.97 -11.57
N SER A 51 -10.99 -17.71 -11.65
CA SER A 51 -10.39 -16.60 -10.92
C SER A 51 -11.51 -15.66 -10.47
N GLY A 52 -11.65 -15.50 -9.16
CA GLY A 52 -12.51 -14.45 -8.59
C GLY A 52 -12.05 -13.06 -9.04
N SER A 53 -13.00 -12.13 -9.11
CA SER A 53 -12.73 -10.74 -9.44
C SER A 53 -12.15 -9.97 -8.27
N GLY A 54 -11.46 -8.88 -8.59
CA GLY A 54 -10.92 -8.00 -7.57
C GLY A 54 -9.63 -8.53 -6.95
N CYS A 55 -8.84 -9.34 -7.67
CA CYS A 55 -7.47 -9.63 -7.28
C CYS A 55 -6.48 -8.76 -8.05
N ALA A 56 -5.92 -7.75 -7.39
CA ALA A 56 -5.00 -6.79 -8.00
C ALA A 56 -3.57 -7.33 -8.16
N GLN A 57 -3.12 -8.20 -7.24
CA GLN A 57 -1.81 -8.83 -7.29
C GLN A 57 -1.97 -10.34 -7.05
N LYS A 58 -1.49 -11.14 -8.01
CA LYS A 58 -1.48 -12.59 -7.95
C LYS A 58 -0.07 -13.12 -7.73
N TYR A 59 0.05 -14.25 -7.06
CA TYR A 59 1.29 -14.99 -6.88
C TYR A 59 1.06 -16.47 -7.14
N VAL A 60 2.01 -17.14 -7.80
CA VAL A 60 1.94 -18.58 -8.05
C VAL A 60 2.90 -19.26 -7.10
N VAL A 61 2.37 -20.15 -6.26
CA VAL A 61 3.13 -20.92 -5.27
C VAL A 61 4.18 -21.78 -5.97
N VAL A 62 5.41 -21.70 -5.49
CA VAL A 62 6.54 -22.53 -5.94
C VAL A 62 6.98 -23.51 -4.86
N SER A 63 7.86 -24.44 -5.22
CA SER A 63 8.37 -25.43 -4.28
C SER A 63 9.14 -24.77 -3.14
N GLY A 64 8.78 -25.11 -1.90
CA GLY A 64 9.41 -24.58 -0.69
C GLY A 64 8.70 -23.37 -0.07
N ASP A 65 7.64 -22.87 -0.70
CA ASP A 65 6.86 -21.77 -0.15
C ASP A 65 6.09 -22.12 1.13
N THR A 66 5.98 -21.13 2.01
CA THR A 66 5.06 -21.10 3.16
C THR A 66 4.29 -19.78 3.13
N CYS A 67 3.11 -19.70 3.76
CA CYS A 67 2.42 -18.40 3.89
C CYS A 67 3.33 -17.35 4.54
N SER A 68 4.03 -17.70 5.62
CA SER A 68 4.94 -16.78 6.32
C SER A 68 6.07 -16.22 5.43
N ALA A 69 6.64 -17.04 4.54
CA ALA A 69 7.67 -16.59 3.60
C ALA A 69 7.08 -15.66 2.54
N ILE A 70 5.89 -15.99 2.02
CA ILE A 70 5.16 -15.16 1.04
C ILE A 70 4.75 -13.83 1.68
N GLU A 71 4.10 -13.86 2.84
CA GLU A 71 3.68 -12.70 3.63
C GLU A 71 4.85 -11.75 3.88
N SER A 72 5.98 -12.27 4.37
CA SER A 72 7.18 -11.48 4.62
C SER A 72 7.74 -10.86 3.35
N HIS A 73 7.88 -11.65 2.27
CA HIS A 73 8.44 -11.18 1.01
C HIS A 73 7.56 -10.14 0.32
N TYR A 74 6.24 -10.31 0.39
CA TYR A 74 5.27 -9.44 -0.28
C TYR A 74 4.69 -8.36 0.63
N SER A 75 5.08 -8.33 1.91
CA SER A 75 4.54 -7.42 2.93
C SER A 75 3.02 -7.50 3.05
N VAL A 76 2.48 -8.72 3.01
CA VAL A 76 1.05 -9.03 3.19
C VAL A 76 0.88 -9.57 4.61
N SER A 77 -0.15 -9.12 5.33
CA SER A 77 -0.46 -9.69 6.65
C SER A 77 -1.16 -11.04 6.51
N ASP A 78 -0.94 -11.94 7.46
CA ASP A 78 -1.65 -13.23 7.57
C ASP A 78 -3.17 -13.05 7.45
N ALA A 79 -3.74 -12.10 8.21
CA ALA A 79 -5.16 -11.78 8.17
C ALA A 79 -5.63 -11.37 6.76
N LEU A 80 -4.83 -10.59 6.03
CA LEU A 80 -5.15 -10.18 4.67
C LEU A 80 -5.02 -11.34 3.68
N LEU A 81 -3.97 -12.15 3.80
CA LEU A 81 -3.75 -13.30 2.93
C LEU A 81 -4.92 -14.30 3.05
N HIS A 82 -5.35 -14.61 4.28
CA HIS A 82 -6.51 -15.47 4.51
C HIS A 82 -7.83 -14.85 4.07
N ALA A 83 -8.01 -13.54 4.23
CA ALA A 83 -9.21 -12.85 3.76
C ALA A 83 -9.34 -12.91 2.22
N LEU A 84 -8.23 -12.78 1.50
CA LEU A 84 -8.21 -12.83 0.03
C LEU A 84 -8.20 -14.26 -0.53
N ASN A 85 -7.81 -15.24 0.28
CA ASN A 85 -7.69 -16.64 -0.10
C ASN A 85 -8.39 -17.55 0.91
N PRO A 86 -9.74 -17.50 1.01
CA PRO A 86 -10.50 -18.21 2.03
C PRO A 86 -10.36 -19.74 1.96
N ALA A 87 -9.83 -20.28 0.86
CA ALA A 87 -9.52 -21.70 0.71
C ALA A 87 -8.23 -22.12 1.45
N ILE A 88 -7.35 -21.20 1.84
CA ILE A 88 -6.18 -21.51 2.67
C ILE A 88 -6.66 -21.77 4.10
N ASN A 89 -6.32 -22.93 4.65
CA ASN A 89 -6.68 -23.26 6.03
C ASN A 89 -5.87 -22.41 7.03
N SER A 90 -6.35 -22.29 8.27
CA SER A 90 -5.71 -21.44 9.29
C SER A 90 -4.27 -21.81 9.64
N GLY A 91 -3.81 -23.02 9.28
CA GLY A 91 -2.43 -23.46 9.50
C GLY A 91 -1.52 -23.24 8.28
N CYS A 92 -2.06 -22.74 7.17
CA CYS A 92 -1.43 -22.68 5.86
C CYS A 92 -0.71 -24.00 5.46
N THR A 93 -1.33 -25.14 5.77
CA THR A 93 -0.76 -26.46 5.48
C THR A 93 -1.26 -27.07 4.17
N ASN A 94 -2.12 -26.35 3.45
CA ASN A 94 -2.76 -26.82 2.21
C ASN A 94 -2.33 -26.04 0.96
N LEU A 95 -1.16 -25.39 0.99
CA LEU A 95 -0.55 -24.84 -0.22
C LEU A 95 0.01 -25.97 -1.11
N PHE A 96 -0.10 -25.82 -2.42
CA PHE A 96 0.51 -26.72 -3.40
C PHE A 96 1.18 -25.92 -4.53
N VAL A 97 2.21 -26.51 -5.11
CA VAL A 97 2.97 -25.89 -6.21
C VAL A 97 2.05 -25.66 -7.40
N GLY A 98 2.14 -24.45 -7.98
CA GLY A 98 1.27 -24.01 -9.08
C GLY A 98 -0.03 -23.34 -8.62
N GLN A 99 -0.35 -23.37 -7.32
CA GLN A 99 -1.52 -22.68 -6.80
C GLN A 99 -1.40 -21.16 -6.99
N THR A 100 -2.42 -20.52 -7.54
CA THR A 100 -2.50 -19.06 -7.60
C THR A 100 -3.14 -18.49 -6.33
N LEU A 101 -2.42 -17.61 -5.64
CA LEU A 101 -2.86 -16.84 -4.50
C LEU A 101 -3.10 -15.38 -4.88
N CYS A 102 -4.07 -14.75 -4.22
CA CYS A 102 -4.30 -13.33 -4.27
C CYS A 102 -3.59 -12.62 -3.10
N LEU A 103 -2.63 -11.76 -3.42
CA LEU A 103 -1.84 -11.04 -2.42
C LEU A 103 -2.39 -9.65 -2.08
N SER A 104 -3.21 -9.08 -2.98
CA SER A 104 -3.91 -7.83 -2.72
C SER A 104 -5.21 -7.79 -3.52
N GLY A 105 -6.31 -7.36 -2.89
CA GLY A 105 -7.56 -7.13 -3.59
C GLY A 105 -7.60 -5.78 -4.34
N GLY A 106 -8.52 -5.65 -5.30
CA GLY A 106 -8.97 -4.38 -5.84
C GLY A 106 -9.81 -3.64 -4.79
N CYS A 107 -9.61 -2.34 -4.65
CA CYS A 107 -10.41 -1.46 -3.79
C CYS A 107 -11.80 -1.24 -4.43
N ALA A 108 -12.88 -1.87 -3.93
CA ALA A 108 -14.26 -1.63 -4.42
C ALA A 108 -14.74 -0.23 -4.06
N GLN A 109 -14.52 0.14 -2.80
CA GLN A 109 -14.76 1.49 -2.31
C GLN A 109 -13.47 2.07 -1.78
N THR A 110 -13.30 3.35 -2.10
CA THR A 110 -12.16 4.12 -1.64
C THR A 110 -12.62 5.30 -0.82
N TYR A 111 -11.85 5.64 0.21
CA TYR A 111 -12.00 6.86 0.98
C TYR A 111 -10.81 7.78 0.73
N THR A 112 -11.08 8.99 0.25
CA THR A 112 -10.01 10.00 0.07
C THR A 112 -9.74 10.66 1.41
N VAL A 113 -8.51 10.50 1.90
CA VAL A 113 -8.09 11.05 3.20
C VAL A 113 -7.96 12.56 3.10
N VAL A 114 -8.48 13.28 4.10
CA VAL A 114 -8.36 14.72 4.24
C VAL A 114 -7.60 15.11 5.52
N SER A 115 -7.21 16.38 5.59
CA SER A 115 -6.47 16.85 6.76
C SER A 115 -7.31 16.81 8.02
N GLY A 116 -6.74 16.26 9.10
CA GLY A 116 -7.42 16.05 10.39
C GLY A 116 -8.09 14.68 10.57
N ASP A 117 -8.08 13.81 9.56
CA ASP A 117 -8.65 12.47 9.70
C ASP A 117 -7.91 11.59 10.72
N THR A 118 -8.68 10.79 11.46
CA THR A 118 -8.20 9.70 12.31
C THR A 118 -8.85 8.38 11.86
N CYS A 119 -8.24 7.23 12.17
CA CYS A 119 -8.84 5.93 11.84
C CYS A 119 -10.25 5.81 12.42
N SER A 120 -10.42 6.21 13.67
CA SER A 120 -11.71 6.19 14.37
C SER A 120 -12.78 7.06 13.71
N ALA A 121 -12.41 8.24 13.20
CA ALA A 121 -13.34 9.12 12.50
C ALA A 121 -13.76 8.53 11.14
N ILE A 122 -12.80 7.97 10.40
CA ILE A 122 -13.07 7.31 9.10
C ILE A 122 -13.94 6.07 9.30
N ALA A 123 -13.58 5.20 10.25
CA ALA A 123 -14.33 4.01 10.61
C ALA A 123 -15.78 4.35 10.96
N SER A 124 -15.98 5.35 11.82
CA SER A 124 -17.32 5.82 12.20
C SER A 124 -18.11 6.39 11.02
N ASN A 125 -17.46 7.12 10.11
CA ASN A 125 -18.13 7.79 8.99
C ASN A 125 -18.46 6.85 7.82
N THR A 126 -17.70 5.78 7.67
CA THR A 126 -17.81 4.84 6.53
C THR A 126 -18.45 3.50 6.93
N GLY A 127 -18.61 3.25 8.22
CA GLY A 127 -19.23 2.03 8.74
C GLY A 127 -18.31 0.80 8.75
N VAL A 128 -17.00 0.97 8.52
CA VAL A 128 -16.00 -0.10 8.67
C VAL A 128 -15.43 -0.07 10.09
N SER A 129 -15.02 -1.21 10.63
CA SER A 129 -14.29 -1.22 11.91
C SER A 129 -12.83 -0.80 11.74
N ASP A 130 -12.21 -0.25 12.79
CA ASP A 130 -10.77 0.05 12.80
C ASP A 130 -9.93 -1.18 12.42
N ALA A 131 -10.30 -2.35 12.92
CA ALA A 131 -9.63 -3.61 12.59
C ALA A 131 -9.73 -3.95 11.10
N GLN A 132 -10.91 -3.77 10.49
CA GLN A 132 -11.09 -3.95 9.05
C GLN A 132 -10.30 -2.90 8.26
N LEU A 133 -10.34 -1.64 8.68
CA LEU A 133 -9.63 -0.55 8.01
C LEU A 133 -8.11 -0.80 7.98
N HIS A 134 -7.53 -1.29 9.07
CA HIS A 134 -6.12 -1.69 9.15
C HIS A 134 -5.80 -2.92 8.30
N ALA A 135 -6.67 -3.94 8.33
CA ALA A 135 -6.48 -5.15 7.52
C ALA A 135 -6.50 -4.82 6.01
N LEU A 136 -7.35 -3.89 5.60
CA LEU A 136 -7.49 -3.41 4.23
C LEU A 136 -6.35 -2.49 3.78
N ASN A 137 -5.68 -1.82 4.73
CA ASN A 137 -4.64 -0.83 4.45
C ASN A 137 -3.41 -1.04 5.36
N PRO A 138 -2.62 -2.11 5.18
CA PRO A 138 -1.55 -2.49 6.12
C PRO A 138 -0.44 -1.44 6.29
N ALA A 139 -0.34 -0.48 5.36
CA ALA A 139 0.63 0.62 5.41
C ALA A 139 0.24 1.75 6.39
N ILE A 140 -0.97 1.74 6.96
CA ILE A 140 -1.45 2.80 7.88
C ILE A 140 -1.10 2.43 9.32
N ASN A 141 -0.59 3.39 10.09
CA ASN A 141 -0.34 3.21 11.52
C ASN A 141 -1.64 3.35 12.34
N SER A 142 -1.61 2.95 13.61
CA SER A 142 -2.78 2.89 14.52
C SER A 142 -3.58 4.20 14.69
N GLY A 143 -3.00 5.34 14.33
CA GLY A 143 -3.67 6.64 14.39
C GLY A 143 -4.06 7.22 13.03
N CYS A 144 -3.83 6.49 11.94
CA CYS A 144 -3.96 7.00 10.56
C CYS A 144 -3.07 8.22 10.28
N THR A 145 -2.10 8.53 11.14
CA THR A 145 -1.20 9.69 10.99
C THR A 145 -0.12 9.46 9.93
N SER A 146 0.21 8.20 9.63
CA SER A 146 1.07 7.86 8.48
C SER A 146 0.43 8.20 7.13
N MET A 147 -0.90 8.39 7.07
CA MET A 147 -1.59 8.78 5.84
C MET A 147 -1.31 10.24 5.45
N PHE A 148 -0.82 11.05 6.39
CA PHE A 148 -0.30 12.39 6.09
C PHE A 148 1.09 12.36 5.43
N ARG A 149 1.82 11.23 5.53
CA ARG A 149 2.99 10.97 4.66
C ARG A 149 2.59 10.50 3.26
N ILE A 150 1.38 9.96 3.11
CA ILE A 150 0.77 9.57 1.82
C ILE A 150 0.30 10.84 1.08
N LEU A 151 -0.34 11.80 1.77
CA LEU A 151 -0.59 13.15 1.24
C LEU A 151 0.69 13.81 0.69
N PHE A 152 1.84 13.55 1.33
CA PHE A 152 3.12 14.10 0.91
C PHE A 152 3.73 13.39 -0.30
N THR A 153 3.47 12.09 -0.53
CA THR A 153 4.15 11.32 -1.61
C THR A 153 3.47 11.44 -2.97
N VAL A 154 2.17 11.76 -2.99
CA VAL A 154 1.39 12.04 -4.21
C VAL A 154 1.59 13.49 -4.66
N TYR A 155 1.76 14.38 -3.69
CA TYR A 155 2.07 15.78 -3.94
C TYR A 155 3.42 15.93 -4.67
N VAL A 156 4.38 15.01 -4.49
CA VAL A 156 5.69 15.05 -5.17
C VAL A 156 5.64 14.76 -6.67
N ILE A 157 4.54 14.20 -7.21
CA ILE A 157 4.41 13.99 -8.66
C ILE A 157 3.81 15.24 -9.37
N PHE A 158 3.15 16.12 -8.61
CA PHE A 158 2.65 17.42 -9.09
C PHE A 158 3.39 18.64 -8.52
N ALA A 159 4.39 18.44 -7.65
CA ALA A 159 5.23 19.51 -7.12
C ALA A 159 6.39 19.84 -8.07
N GLU A 160 6.05 20.36 -9.24
CA GLU A 160 6.90 21.37 -9.88
C GLU A 160 6.77 22.75 -9.16
N TYR A 161 6.08 22.79 -8.01
CA TYR A 161 5.54 24.00 -7.38
C TYR A 161 5.72 24.14 -5.85
N PHE A 162 6.63 23.41 -5.20
CA PHE A 162 7.05 23.74 -3.83
C PHE A 162 8.55 24.02 -3.78
N SER A 163 8.89 25.28 -3.50
CA SER A 163 10.26 25.75 -3.31
C SER A 163 10.92 24.99 -2.16
N PRO A 164 12.15 24.47 -2.31
CA PRO A 164 12.86 23.86 -1.19
C PRO A 164 13.09 24.89 -0.08
N ASP A 165 12.83 24.53 1.18
CA ASP A 165 12.98 25.41 2.36
C ASP A 165 14.43 25.91 2.54
N LEU A 166 15.39 25.09 2.13
CA LEU A 166 16.80 25.44 1.98
C LEU A 166 17.30 25.08 0.58
N SER A 167 17.70 26.07 -0.20
CA SER A 167 18.37 25.90 -1.50
C SER A 167 19.87 25.97 -1.31
N VAL A 168 20.65 25.11 -1.97
CA VAL A 168 22.12 25.28 -2.00
C VAL A 168 22.44 26.67 -2.57
N GLY A 169 23.23 27.45 -1.82
CA GLY A 169 23.54 28.85 -2.13
C GLY A 169 22.59 29.87 -1.48
N GLN A 170 21.51 29.46 -0.82
CA GLN A 170 20.64 30.34 -0.05
C GLN A 170 21.39 30.90 1.16
N THR A 171 21.28 32.21 1.38
CA THR A 171 21.86 32.88 2.54
C THR A 171 20.82 33.00 3.66
N LEU A 172 21.10 32.36 4.80
CA LEU A 172 20.32 32.45 6.03
C LEU A 172 20.90 33.49 6.96
N CYS A 173 20.04 34.08 7.78
CA CYS A 173 20.42 34.90 8.91
C CYS A 173 20.45 34.08 10.21
N LEU A 174 21.58 34.10 10.91
CA LEU A 174 21.78 33.38 12.17
C LEU A 174 21.73 34.28 13.41
N SER A 175 21.99 35.59 13.26
CA SER A 175 21.86 36.54 14.36
C SER A 175 21.66 37.98 13.90
N GLY A 176 21.05 38.81 14.74
CA GLY A 176 20.81 40.23 14.50
C GLY A 176 19.49 40.70 15.14
N GLY A 177 19.43 41.94 15.63
CA GLY A 177 18.23 42.56 16.18
C GLY A 177 17.95 43.88 15.50
N GLY A 178 16.82 43.99 14.79
CA GLY A 178 16.47 45.14 13.94
C GLY A 178 16.57 44.85 12.44
N SER A 179 16.62 45.89 11.59
CA SER A 179 16.49 45.80 10.12
C SER A 179 17.70 45.22 9.37
N GLY A 180 18.58 44.45 10.02
CA GLY A 180 19.78 43.92 9.40
C GLY A 180 20.29 42.64 10.05
N CYS A 181 20.72 41.70 9.22
CA CYS A 181 21.35 40.46 9.64
C CYS A 181 22.83 40.68 9.99
N ALA A 182 23.25 40.30 11.20
CA ALA A 182 24.63 40.45 11.67
C ALA A 182 25.52 39.25 11.32
N GLN A 183 24.95 38.05 11.27
CA GLN A 183 25.67 36.84 10.88
C GLN A 183 24.85 36.05 9.88
N THR A 184 25.48 35.69 8.77
CA THR A 184 24.84 34.90 7.72
C THR A 184 25.48 33.53 7.55
N TYR A 185 24.71 32.58 7.03
CA TYR A 185 25.16 31.25 6.63
C TYR A 185 24.72 30.94 5.21
N THR A 186 25.59 30.37 4.40
CA THR A 186 25.22 29.93 3.04
C THR A 186 25.02 28.42 3.05
N VAL A 187 23.81 27.99 2.69
CA VAL A 187 23.45 26.58 2.63
C VAL A 187 24.32 25.85 1.61
N VAL A 188 24.93 24.76 2.03
CA VAL A 188 25.66 23.81 1.20
C VAL A 188 24.90 22.49 1.09
N SER A 189 25.34 21.64 0.14
CA SER A 189 24.73 20.35 -0.08
C SER A 189 24.83 19.46 1.16
N GLY A 190 23.68 18.99 1.66
CA GLY A 190 23.59 18.08 2.80
C GLY A 190 23.33 18.76 4.15
N ASP A 191 23.31 20.09 4.21
CA ASP A 191 22.97 20.82 5.43
C ASP A 191 21.54 20.56 5.86
N THR A 192 21.33 20.44 7.17
CA THR A 192 20.00 20.45 7.78
C THR A 192 19.73 21.65 8.67
N CYS A 193 18.47 22.12 8.80
CA CYS A 193 18.17 23.17 9.78
C CYS A 193 18.63 22.75 11.18
N SER A 194 18.37 21.50 11.58
CA SER A 194 18.83 20.95 12.85
C SER A 194 20.36 20.92 13.00
N ALA A 195 21.10 20.66 11.92
CA ALA A 195 22.56 20.70 11.91
C ALA A 195 23.08 22.15 11.97
N ILE A 196 22.46 23.07 11.24
CA ILE A 196 22.78 24.50 11.25
C ILE A 196 22.50 25.07 12.65
N GLU A 197 21.33 24.80 13.23
CA GLU A 197 20.94 25.19 14.59
C GLU A 197 21.95 24.70 15.63
N SER A 198 22.25 23.40 15.59
CA SER A 198 23.22 22.78 16.50
C SER A 198 24.63 23.34 16.31
N HIS A 199 25.06 23.59 15.07
CA HIS A 199 26.40 24.08 14.76
C HIS A 199 26.56 25.56 15.14
N HIS A 200 25.51 26.36 14.97
CA HIS A 200 25.52 27.80 15.21
C HIS A 200 24.92 28.20 16.56
N SER A 201 24.52 27.21 17.39
CA SER A 201 23.97 27.41 18.73
C SER A 201 22.76 28.35 18.75
N ILE A 202 21.86 28.18 17.77
CA ILE A 202 20.60 28.93 17.65
C ILE A 202 19.43 27.95 17.75
N THR A 203 18.28 28.42 18.24
CA THR A 203 17.06 27.59 18.30
C THR A 203 16.27 27.68 17.01
N ASP A 204 15.48 26.66 16.71
CA ASP A 204 14.46 26.65 15.64
C ASP A 204 13.62 27.94 15.64
N THR A 205 13.13 28.36 16.82
CA THR A 205 12.37 29.61 16.97
C THR A 205 13.17 30.86 16.58
N GLN A 206 14.47 30.90 16.90
CA GLN A 206 15.34 32.01 16.53
C GLN A 206 15.64 32.00 15.02
N LEU A 207 15.91 30.83 14.45
CA LEU A 207 16.19 30.68 13.02
C LEU A 207 14.99 31.09 12.16
N HIS A 208 13.77 30.71 12.56
CA HIS A 208 12.54 31.12 11.89
C HIS A 208 12.23 32.60 12.05
N ALA A 209 12.41 33.16 13.25
CA ALA A 209 12.18 34.58 13.48
C ALA A 209 13.10 35.46 12.61
N LEU A 210 14.33 34.99 12.34
CA LEU A 210 15.32 35.68 11.51
C LEU A 210 15.16 35.39 10.01
N ASN A 211 14.49 34.30 9.64
CA ASN A 211 14.27 33.89 8.25
C ASN A 211 12.80 33.51 8.02
N PRO A 212 11.88 34.49 7.97
CA PRO A 212 10.44 34.22 7.86
C PRO A 212 10.01 33.51 6.58
N SER A 213 10.90 33.42 5.58
CA SER A 213 10.71 32.66 4.35
C SER A 213 10.90 31.15 4.52
N ILE A 214 11.40 30.68 5.68
CA ILE A 214 11.53 29.27 6.03
C ILE A 214 10.29 28.86 6.84
N ASN A 215 9.57 27.81 6.41
CA ASN A 215 8.36 27.36 7.11
C ASN A 215 8.66 26.80 8.52
N SER A 216 7.69 26.87 9.43
CA SER A 216 7.84 26.39 10.81
C SER A 216 7.95 24.87 10.84
N GLY A 217 9.13 24.36 11.17
CA GLY A 217 9.38 22.95 11.42
C GLY A 217 10.46 22.31 10.56
N CYS A 218 11.04 23.00 9.58
CA CYS A 218 12.23 22.54 8.85
C CYS A 218 12.20 21.06 8.41
N THR A 219 11.01 20.56 8.06
CA THR A 219 10.77 19.11 7.89
C THR A 219 11.06 18.59 6.48
N SER A 220 11.46 19.48 5.56
CA SER A 220 11.73 19.13 4.15
C SER A 220 13.22 19.08 3.87
N MET A 221 13.80 17.95 4.24
CA MET A 221 15.24 17.71 4.19
C MET A 221 15.50 16.36 3.54
N PHE A 222 15.77 16.37 2.24
CA PHE A 222 16.22 15.16 1.55
C PHE A 222 17.75 15.17 1.50
N PRO A 223 18.42 14.35 2.33
CA PRO A 223 19.72 13.84 1.95
C PRO A 223 19.49 12.72 0.93
N PHE A 224 20.33 12.71 -0.10
CA PHE A 224 20.46 11.65 -1.10
C PHE A 224 19.53 11.72 -2.32
N HIS A 225 20.21 12.01 -3.42
CA HIS A 225 20.02 11.54 -4.77
C HIS A 225 19.81 10.00 -4.80
N LEU A 226 18.64 9.48 -4.38
CA LEU A 226 18.28 8.10 -4.64
C LEU A 226 17.58 8.03 -5.99
N SER A 227 18.29 7.39 -6.92
CA SER A 227 17.84 7.03 -8.26
C SER A 227 16.36 6.58 -8.27
N SER A 228 15.61 7.14 -9.22
CA SER A 228 14.18 6.94 -9.54
C SER A 228 13.66 5.48 -9.60
N GLN A 229 14.48 4.47 -9.35
CA GLN A 229 14.10 3.07 -9.39
C GLN A 229 13.58 2.52 -8.04
N TYR A 230 13.89 3.17 -6.91
CA TYR A 230 13.52 2.65 -5.58
C TYR A 230 12.15 3.12 -5.08
N VAL A 231 11.69 4.31 -5.50
CA VAL A 231 10.34 4.82 -5.15
C VAL A 231 9.24 4.10 -5.94
N LEU A 232 9.56 3.61 -7.14
CA LEU A 232 8.62 2.89 -8.00
C LEU A 232 8.30 1.47 -7.47
N SER A 233 9.18 0.85 -6.69
CA SER A 233 8.99 -0.53 -6.20
C SER A 233 8.03 -0.65 -5.02
N VAL A 234 7.83 0.43 -4.26
CA VAL A 234 6.90 0.46 -3.12
C VAL A 234 5.46 0.73 -3.58
N PHE A 235 5.26 1.53 -4.64
CA PHE A 235 3.93 2.02 -5.04
C PHE A 235 3.32 1.36 -6.28
N THR A 236 4.02 0.43 -6.93
CA THR A 236 3.44 -0.37 -8.05
C THR A 236 2.55 -1.52 -7.58
N ARG A 237 2.42 -1.77 -6.27
CA ARG A 237 1.68 -2.92 -5.71
C ARG A 237 0.27 -2.61 -5.22
N SER A 238 -0.12 -1.35 -5.06
CA SER A 238 -1.48 -0.97 -4.68
C SER A 238 -2.08 -0.07 -5.76
N LYS A 239 -2.99 -0.63 -6.57
CA LYS A 239 -3.80 0.13 -7.55
C LYS A 239 -4.80 1.11 -6.91
N CYS A 240 -4.72 1.36 -5.60
CA CYS A 240 -5.61 2.32 -4.96
C CYS A 240 -5.08 3.73 -5.28
N ARG A 241 -6.01 4.64 -5.61
CA ARG A 241 -5.65 5.99 -6.04
C ARG A 241 -4.71 6.63 -5.00
N PRO A 242 -3.76 7.46 -5.45
CA PRO A 242 -2.96 8.28 -4.57
C PRO A 242 -3.87 8.95 -3.50
N ASN A 243 -3.56 8.82 -2.19
CA ASN A 243 -4.34 9.34 -1.06
C ASN A 243 -5.70 8.68 -0.77
N SER A 244 -5.92 7.45 -1.24
CA SER A 244 -7.17 6.73 -1.00
C SER A 244 -6.98 5.46 -0.17
N LEU A 245 -7.80 5.30 0.87
CA LEU A 245 -7.92 4.05 1.64
C LEU A 245 -8.91 3.10 0.99
N CYS A 246 -8.60 1.81 1.03
CA CYS A 246 -9.55 0.75 0.77
C CYS A 246 -10.56 0.67 1.91
N LEU A 247 -11.85 0.81 1.63
CA LEU A 247 -12.93 0.60 2.61
C LEU A 247 -13.51 -0.81 2.54
N ASN A 248 -13.40 -1.46 1.38
CA ASN A 248 -13.70 -2.86 1.20
C ASN A 248 -13.00 -3.37 -0.07
N PHE A 249 -12.66 -4.66 -0.05
CA PHE A 249 -12.33 -5.34 -1.29
C PHE A 249 -13.58 -5.51 -2.14
N GLU A 250 -13.41 -5.53 -3.44
CA GLU A 250 -14.45 -6.08 -4.32
C GLU A 250 -14.84 -7.45 -3.79
N PRO A 251 -16.13 -7.67 -3.43
CA PRO A 251 -16.54 -8.98 -2.99
C PRO A 251 -16.28 -9.96 -4.14
N PRO A 252 -15.75 -11.16 -3.84
CA PRO A 252 -15.78 -12.25 -4.80
C PRO A 252 -17.26 -12.63 -5.00
N SER A 253 -17.90 -11.99 -5.97
CA SER A 253 -19.20 -12.43 -6.53
C SER A 253 -19.06 -13.72 -7.31
#